data_AF-A0A0U2YZX1-F1
#
_entry.id   AF-A0A0U2YZX1-F1
#
_cell.length_a   1.000
_cell.length_b   1.000
_cell.length_c   1.000
_cell.angle_alpha   90.00
_cell.angle_beta   90.00
_cell.angle_gamma   90.00
#
_symmetry.space_group_name_H-M   'P 1'
#
loop_
_entity.id
_entity.type
_entity.pdbx_description
1 polymer ?
#
loop_
_entity_poly.entity_id
_entity_poly.type
_entity_poly.pdbx_seq_one_letter_code
_entity_poly.pdbx_strand_id
1 'polypeptide(L)'
;MRWITALFLISMPVVLLPADPHTVTKAEIERWMTELSNWGRWGKEDQLGALNLVTSATRKRAAELVREGVSVSLARDTEKEKVIDNQQPFKQEMNWTGQNTPGQFSLDTYTVLYHGYAHTHMDSLCHMFYRGKMYN
;
A
#
# COMPACT_ATOMS: atom_id res chain seq x y z
N MET A 1 -70.53 13.81 0.35
CA MET A 1 -69.62 14.29 -0.72
C MET A 1 -68.21 13.85 -0.39
N ARG A 2 -67.66 12.87 -1.13
CA ARG A 2 -66.28 12.41 -0.97
C ARG A 2 -65.41 13.16 -1.97
N TRP A 3 -64.41 13.90 -1.48
CA TRP A 3 -63.40 14.55 -2.32
C TRP A 3 -62.29 13.53 -2.61
N ILE A 4 -62.04 13.25 -3.89
CA ILE A 4 -60.91 12.43 -4.33
C ILE A 4 -59.73 13.38 -4.53
N THR A 5 -58.73 13.30 -3.65
CA THR A 5 -57.47 14.02 -3.83
C THR A 5 -56.63 13.26 -4.84
N ALA A 6 -56.48 13.79 -6.06
CA ALA A 6 -55.56 13.25 -7.04
C ALA A 6 -54.13 13.67 -6.69
N LEU A 7 -53.28 12.73 -6.26
CA LEU A 7 -51.84 12.95 -6.17
C LEU A 7 -51.25 12.89 -7.58
N PHE A 8 -50.76 14.03 -8.08
CA PHE A 8 -49.90 14.05 -9.26
C PHE A 8 -48.48 13.69 -8.85
N LEU A 9 -48.04 12.48 -9.21
CA LEU A 9 -46.64 12.09 -9.18
C LEU A 9 -45.92 12.83 -10.31
N ILE A 10 -45.17 13.87 -9.96
CA ILE A 10 -44.22 14.51 -10.88
C ILE A 10 -43.00 13.60 -10.93
N SER A 11 -42.84 12.81 -11.99
CA SER A 11 -41.58 12.12 -12.24
C SER A 11 -40.58 13.14 -12.75
N MET A 12 -39.66 13.60 -11.90
CA MET A 12 -38.48 14.30 -12.39
C MET A 12 -37.57 13.27 -13.09
N PRO A 13 -37.24 13.45 -14.38
CA PRO A 13 -36.22 12.63 -15.01
C PRO A 13 -34.90 12.92 -14.30
N VAL A 14 -34.30 11.90 -13.70
CA VAL A 14 -32.91 11.97 -13.25
C VAL A 14 -32.07 12.07 -14.53
N VAL A 15 -31.64 13.28 -14.85
CA VAL A 15 -30.63 13.50 -15.87
C VAL A 15 -29.32 13.02 -15.29
N LEU A 16 -28.93 11.79 -15.65
CA LEU A 16 -27.59 11.28 -15.37
C LEU A 16 -26.64 12.03 -16.30
N LEU A 17 -26.08 13.15 -15.83
CA LEU A 17 -24.99 13.80 -16.55
C LEU A 17 -23.82 12.80 -16.59
N PRO A 18 -23.24 12.51 -17.76
CA PRO A 18 -22.03 11.71 -17.82
C PRO A 18 -20.97 12.38 -16.95
N ALA A 19 -20.30 11.60 -16.10
CA ALA A 19 -19.13 12.10 -15.40
C ALA A 19 -18.16 12.61 -16.46
N ASP A 20 -17.83 13.90 -16.39
CA ASP A 20 -16.84 14.50 -17.28
C ASP A 20 -15.56 13.67 -17.12
N PRO A 21 -15.06 12.98 -18.17
CA PRO A 21 -13.84 12.20 -18.05
C PRO A 21 -12.71 13.18 -17.83
N HIS A 22 -12.41 13.47 -16.56
CA HIS A 22 -11.43 14.46 -16.17
C HIS A 22 -10.08 14.00 -16.71
N THR A 23 -9.72 14.56 -17.85
CA THR A 23 -8.51 14.17 -18.57
C THR A 23 -7.36 14.87 -17.87
N VAL A 24 -6.62 14.11 -17.06
CA VAL A 24 -5.46 14.62 -16.34
C VAL A 24 -4.34 14.90 -17.33
N THR A 25 -3.96 16.17 -17.44
CA THR A 25 -2.85 16.63 -18.27
C THR A 25 -1.53 16.55 -17.51
N LYS A 26 -0.41 16.50 -18.26
CA LYS A 26 0.94 16.58 -17.68
C LYS A 26 1.14 17.85 -16.85
N ALA A 27 0.61 18.99 -17.29
CA ALA A 27 0.73 20.26 -16.59
C ALA A 27 0.03 20.22 -15.22
N GLU A 28 -1.12 19.56 -15.14
CA GLU A 28 -1.84 19.38 -13.87
C GLU A 28 -1.06 18.50 -12.91
N ILE A 29 -0.48 17.39 -13.38
CA ILE A 29 0.40 16.54 -12.56
C ILE A 29 1.58 17.37 -12.05
N GLU A 30 2.25 18.12 -12.92
CA GLU A 30 3.40 18.94 -12.54
C GLU A 30 3.05 19.99 -11.49
N ARG A 31 1.88 20.62 -11.61
CA ARG A 31 1.33 21.53 -10.60
C ARG A 31 1.08 20.81 -9.28
N TRP A 32 0.41 19.66 -9.31
CA TRP A 32 0.09 18.88 -8.11
C TRP A 32 1.32 18.32 -7.38
N MET A 33 2.39 17.97 -8.10
CA MET A 33 3.65 17.57 -7.48
C MET A 33 4.25 18.65 -6.58
N THR A 34 3.82 19.91 -6.76
CA THR A 34 4.18 21.04 -5.90
C THR A 34 3.06 21.36 -4.89
N GLU A 35 1.82 21.55 -5.36
CA GLU A 35 0.70 21.98 -4.52
C GLU A 35 0.24 20.94 -3.50
N LEU A 36 0.36 19.65 -3.84
CA LEU A 36 -0.07 18.51 -3.01
C LEU A 36 1.12 17.78 -2.39
N SER A 37 2.21 18.52 -2.12
CA SER A 37 3.44 17.97 -1.55
C SER A 37 3.47 18.11 -0.02
N ASN A 38 4.05 17.11 0.66
CA ASN A 38 4.42 17.19 2.06
C ASN A 38 5.90 17.58 2.28
N TRP A 39 6.65 17.92 1.22
CA TRP A 39 8.04 18.32 1.38
C TRP A 39 8.15 19.56 2.29
N GLY A 40 9.13 19.54 3.19
CA GLY A 40 9.34 20.58 4.19
C GLY A 40 8.32 20.61 5.33
N ARG A 41 7.21 19.84 5.27
CA ARG A 41 6.17 19.83 6.31
C ARG A 41 6.72 19.49 7.70
N TRP A 42 7.69 18.59 7.77
CA TRP A 42 8.34 18.16 9.01
C TRP A 42 9.80 18.63 9.15
N GLY A 43 10.20 19.62 8.34
CA GLY A 43 11.57 20.14 8.29
C GLY A 43 12.37 19.65 7.10
N LYS A 44 13.42 20.40 6.74
CA LYS A 44 14.23 20.17 5.53
C LYS A 44 15.08 18.89 5.58
N GLU A 45 15.36 18.40 6.78
CA GLU A 45 16.18 17.20 6.99
C GLU A 45 15.33 15.96 7.30
N ASP A 46 13.99 16.07 7.22
CA ASP A 46 13.11 14.93 7.50
C ASP A 46 13.26 13.81 6.46
N GLN A 47 13.25 12.58 6.95
CA GLN A 47 13.35 11.36 6.15
C GLN A 47 12.20 10.37 6.41
N LEU A 48 11.27 10.72 7.30
CA LEU A 48 10.19 9.83 7.73
C LEU A 48 8.88 10.07 6.96
N GLY A 49 8.66 11.28 6.45
CA GLY A 49 7.44 11.64 5.76
C GLY A 49 6.20 11.45 6.63
N ALA A 50 5.16 10.82 6.08
CA ALA A 50 3.90 10.62 6.80
C ALA A 50 4.00 9.72 8.04
N LEU A 51 5.10 8.97 8.22
CA LEU A 51 5.35 8.23 9.47
C LEU A 51 5.47 9.15 10.69
N ASN A 52 5.76 10.45 10.50
CA ASN A 52 5.70 11.46 11.55
C ASN A 52 4.30 11.59 12.21
N LEU A 53 3.23 11.14 11.54
CA LEU A 53 1.88 11.12 12.11
C LEU A 53 1.67 9.96 13.11
N VAL A 54 2.55 8.96 13.10
CA VAL A 54 2.53 7.81 14.02
C VAL A 54 3.21 8.20 15.34
N THR A 55 2.53 9.05 16.10
CA THR A 55 3.02 9.53 17.40
C THR A 55 2.90 8.47 18.51
N SER A 56 3.55 8.72 19.66
CA SER A 56 3.33 7.91 20.88
C SER A 56 1.86 7.90 21.33
N ALA A 57 1.13 9.00 21.16
CA ALA A 57 -0.30 9.04 21.47
C ALA A 57 -1.12 8.19 20.50
N THR A 58 -0.81 8.24 19.19
CA THR A 58 -1.44 7.37 18.17
C THR A 58 -1.20 5.89 18.49
N ARG A 59 0.04 5.53 18.87
CA ARG A 59 0.39 4.15 19.26
C ARG A 59 -0.36 3.68 20.51
N LYS A 60 -0.48 4.51 21.54
CA LYS A 60 -1.27 4.18 22.75
C LYS A 60 -2.75 3.94 22.42
N ARG A 61 -3.38 4.83 21.65
CA ARG A 61 -4.77 4.65 21.21
C ARG A 61 -4.97 3.38 20.40
N ALA A 62 -4.03 3.04 19.53
CA ALA A 62 -4.10 1.80 18.76
C ALA A 62 -4.01 0.55 19.66
N ALA A 63 -3.15 0.56 20.67
CA ALA A 63 -3.05 -0.54 21.64
C ALA A 63 -4.33 -0.72 22.46
N GLU A 64 -5.02 0.37 22.82
CA GLU A 64 -6.31 0.34 23.53
C GLU A 64 -7.45 -0.32 22.72
N LEU A 65 -7.30 -0.49 21.39
CA LEU A 65 -8.29 -1.18 20.56
C LEU A 65 -8.27 -2.71 20.74
N VAL A 66 -7.20 -3.28 21.31
CA VAL A 66 -7.10 -4.73 21.53
C VAL A 66 -8.04 -5.15 22.67
N ARG A 67 -8.98 -6.06 22.37
CA ARG A 67 -9.94 -6.58 23.35
C ARG A 67 -9.74 -8.06 23.65
N GLU A 68 -9.60 -8.87 22.60
CA GLU A 68 -9.54 -10.34 22.72
C GLU A 68 -8.13 -10.92 22.55
N GLY A 69 -7.16 -10.09 22.15
CA GLY A 69 -5.78 -10.53 21.93
C GLY A 69 -5.58 -11.46 20.72
N VAL A 70 -6.58 -11.54 19.82
CA VAL A 70 -6.48 -12.32 18.58
C VAL A 70 -5.57 -11.61 17.59
N SER A 71 -4.57 -12.32 17.09
CA SER A 71 -3.67 -11.86 16.02
C SER A 71 -4.05 -12.50 14.70
N VAL A 72 -4.14 -11.69 13.64
CA VAL A 72 -4.39 -12.14 12.26
C VAL A 72 -3.23 -11.70 11.39
N SER A 73 -2.59 -12.65 10.70
CA SER A 73 -1.55 -12.33 9.72
C SER A 73 -2.16 -11.65 8.50
N LEU A 74 -1.58 -10.52 8.09
CA LEU A 74 -1.87 -9.86 6.80
C LEU A 74 -0.78 -10.15 5.75
N ALA A 75 0.20 -10.98 6.10
CA ALA A 75 1.23 -11.40 5.16
C ALA A 75 0.68 -12.50 4.25
N ARG A 76 1.01 -12.41 2.96
CA ARG A 76 0.82 -13.50 2.01
C ARG A 76 1.87 -14.58 2.25
N ASP A 77 1.50 -15.83 1.99
CA ASP A 77 2.43 -16.96 1.97
C ASP A 77 3.54 -16.73 0.92
N THR A 78 4.73 -17.26 1.20
CA THR A 78 5.88 -17.10 0.32
C THR A 78 5.77 -18.00 -0.90
N GLU A 79 5.53 -17.39 -2.06
CA GLU A 79 5.39 -18.09 -3.34
C GLU A 79 6.75 -18.52 -3.90
N LYS A 80 6.96 -19.84 -3.99
CA LYS A 80 8.22 -20.46 -4.48
C LYS A 80 8.19 -20.83 -5.96
N GLU A 81 7.00 -20.82 -6.57
CA GLU A 81 6.81 -21.19 -7.97
C GLU A 81 6.85 -19.99 -8.90
N LYS A 82 7.47 -20.18 -10.07
CA LYS A 82 7.52 -19.15 -11.11
C LYS A 82 6.22 -19.15 -11.91
N VAL A 83 5.48 -18.06 -11.83
CA VAL A 83 4.23 -17.82 -12.57
C VAL A 83 4.22 -16.41 -13.17
N ILE A 84 3.18 -16.06 -13.94
CA ILE A 84 3.14 -14.81 -14.72
C ILE A 84 3.35 -13.57 -13.84
N ASP A 85 2.76 -13.56 -12.66
CA ASP A 85 2.83 -12.52 -11.62
C ASP A 85 3.98 -12.72 -10.61
N ASN A 86 4.69 -13.85 -10.66
CA ASN A 86 5.84 -14.18 -9.80
C ASN A 86 7.06 -14.63 -10.62
N GLN A 87 7.65 -13.72 -11.39
CA GLN A 87 8.77 -14.05 -12.27
C GLN A 87 10.08 -14.39 -11.53
N GLN A 88 10.23 -13.92 -10.29
CA GLN A 88 11.37 -14.17 -9.41
C GLN A 88 10.86 -14.66 -8.04
N PRO A 89 10.52 -15.95 -7.92
CA PRO A 89 9.95 -16.49 -6.70
C PRO A 89 10.89 -16.40 -5.52
N PHE A 90 10.31 -16.49 -4.33
CA PHE A 90 11.04 -16.66 -3.08
C PHE A 90 11.88 -17.93 -3.16
N LYS A 91 13.19 -17.81 -2.91
CA LYS A 91 14.10 -18.96 -2.94
C LYS A 91 14.62 -19.25 -1.55
N GLN A 92 14.69 -20.54 -1.24
CA GLN A 92 15.41 -21.06 -0.09
C GLN A 92 16.43 -22.06 -0.60
N GLU A 93 17.69 -21.82 -0.32
CA GLU A 93 18.79 -22.72 -0.64
C GLU A 93 19.36 -23.29 0.66
N MET A 94 19.33 -24.61 0.80
CA MET A 94 19.97 -25.30 1.91
C MET A 94 21.48 -25.39 1.63
N ASN A 95 22.24 -24.47 2.19
CA ASN A 95 23.69 -24.42 2.01
C ASN A 95 24.37 -25.64 2.63
N TRP A 96 24.02 -25.94 3.89
CA TRP A 96 24.58 -27.05 4.66
C TRP A 96 23.47 -27.98 5.12
N THR A 97 23.68 -29.27 4.88
CA THR A 97 22.78 -30.38 5.18
C THR A 97 23.62 -31.58 5.65
N GLY A 98 22.99 -32.57 6.29
CA GLY A 98 23.67 -33.82 6.65
C GLY A 98 24.16 -34.65 5.45
N GLN A 99 23.79 -34.29 4.21
CA GLN A 99 24.25 -34.97 2.99
C GLN A 99 25.54 -34.36 2.42
N ASN A 100 25.73 -33.05 2.58
CA ASN A 100 26.85 -32.32 1.98
C ASN A 100 27.86 -31.78 3.00
N THR A 101 27.58 -31.88 4.31
CA THR A 101 28.53 -31.60 5.39
C THR A 101 28.41 -32.61 6.53
N PRO A 102 29.52 -33.07 7.13
CA PRO A 102 29.51 -33.91 8.32
C PRO A 102 29.25 -33.13 9.62
N GLY A 103 29.04 -31.81 9.54
CA GLY A 103 28.78 -30.95 10.70
C GLY A 103 27.38 -31.13 11.31
N GLN A 104 27.22 -30.70 12.57
CA GLN A 104 25.96 -30.85 13.32
C GLN A 104 24.88 -29.82 12.98
N PHE A 105 25.18 -28.82 12.14
CA PHE A 105 24.29 -27.71 11.85
C PHE A 105 23.85 -27.70 10.38
N SER A 106 22.60 -27.30 10.15
CA SER A 106 22.08 -26.97 8.82
C SER A 106 22.01 -25.45 8.67
N LEU A 107 22.32 -24.96 7.47
CA LEU A 107 22.29 -23.53 7.14
C LEU A 107 21.53 -23.33 5.85
N ASP A 108 20.80 -22.23 5.76
CA ASP A 108 20.09 -21.83 4.54
C ASP A 108 20.33 -20.36 4.17
N THR A 109 20.02 -20.06 2.91
CA THR A 109 19.94 -18.70 2.39
C THR A 109 18.58 -18.48 1.75
N TYR A 110 17.93 -17.39 2.15
CA TYR A 110 16.72 -16.90 1.51
C TYR A 110 17.04 -15.77 0.54
N THR A 111 16.46 -15.81 -0.67
CA THR A 111 16.52 -14.72 -1.64
C THR A 111 15.11 -14.26 -1.96
N VAL A 112 14.90 -12.94 -1.94
CA VAL A 112 13.59 -12.32 -2.13
C VAL A 112 13.71 -11.12 -3.06
N LEU A 113 12.82 -11.02 -4.06
CA LEU A 113 12.60 -9.80 -4.82
C LEU A 113 11.39 -9.06 -4.22
N TYR A 114 11.64 -8.07 -3.35
CA TYR A 114 10.56 -7.37 -2.64
C TYR A 114 9.66 -6.53 -3.55
N HIS A 115 10.18 -5.97 -4.64
CA HIS A 115 9.40 -5.13 -5.56
C HIS A 115 8.71 -5.93 -6.68
N GLY A 116 8.53 -7.23 -6.49
CA GLY A 116 7.65 -8.06 -7.31
C GLY A 116 6.21 -8.02 -6.81
N TYR A 117 5.28 -8.63 -7.55
CA TYR A 117 3.85 -8.63 -7.17
C TYR A 117 3.46 -9.76 -6.20
N ALA A 118 4.40 -10.65 -5.88
CA ALA A 118 4.11 -11.91 -5.19
C ALA A 118 4.19 -11.85 -3.66
N HIS A 119 4.68 -10.76 -3.08
CA HIS A 119 4.98 -10.69 -1.64
C HIS A 119 4.34 -9.45 -1.00
N THR A 120 3.82 -9.60 0.22
CA THR A 120 3.44 -8.45 1.06
C THR A 120 4.71 -7.69 1.43
N HIS A 121 4.80 -6.41 1.07
CA HIS A 121 5.95 -5.55 1.35
C HIS A 121 5.53 -4.10 1.62
N MET A 122 6.50 -3.29 2.05
CA MET A 122 6.35 -1.84 2.19
C MET A 122 7.44 -1.16 1.37
N ASP A 123 7.04 -0.25 0.48
CA ASP A 123 7.96 0.60 -0.25
C ASP A 123 8.36 1.80 0.59
N SER A 124 9.66 1.99 0.77
CA SER A 124 10.19 3.17 1.43
C SER A 124 10.09 4.40 0.53
N LEU A 125 10.28 5.59 1.11
CA LEU A 125 10.23 6.85 0.37
C LEU A 125 11.34 6.98 -0.70
N CYS A 126 12.36 6.14 -0.66
CA CYS A 126 13.41 6.07 -1.67
C CYS A 126 13.14 5.04 -2.79
N HIS A 127 11.98 4.38 -2.79
CA HIS A 127 11.60 3.44 -3.84
C HIS A 127 11.32 4.15 -5.17
N MET A 128 10.76 5.36 -5.13
CA MET A 128 10.33 6.11 -6.31
C MET A 128 11.02 7.47 -6.40
N PHE A 129 11.33 7.86 -7.64
CA PHE A 129 11.97 9.13 -7.95
C PHE A 129 11.10 9.93 -8.92
N TYR A 130 11.07 11.25 -8.72
CA TYR A 130 10.50 12.17 -9.69
C TYR A 130 11.55 13.22 -10.07
N ARG A 131 11.88 13.30 -11.37
CA ARG A 131 12.92 14.20 -11.90
C ARG A 131 14.25 14.10 -11.15
N GLY A 132 14.65 12.87 -10.80
CA GLY A 132 15.90 12.58 -10.08
C GLY A 132 15.90 12.97 -8.60
N LYS A 133 14.73 13.28 -8.02
CA LYS A 133 14.57 13.59 -6.60
C LYS A 133 13.69 12.54 -5.92
N MET A 134 14.01 12.25 -4.66
CA MET A 134 13.17 11.47 -3.75
C MET A 134 12.42 12.42 -2.82
N TYR A 135 11.69 11.88 -1.85
CA TYR A 135 11.07 12.67 -0.80
C TYR A 135 12.06 13.65 -0.11
N ASN A 136 11.56 14.88 0.08
CA ASN A 136 12.19 16.04 0.75
C ASN A 136 13.45 16.60 0.06
#